data_AF-A0A2G9V5D4-F1
#
_entry.id   AF-A0A2G9V5D4-F1
#
_cell.length_a   1.000
_cell.length_b   1.000
_cell.length_c   1.000
_cell.angle_alpha   90.00
_cell.angle_beta   90.00
_cell.angle_gamma   90.00
#
_symmetry.space_group_name_H-M   'P 1'
#
loop_
_entity.id
_entity.type
_entity.pdbx_description
1 polymer ?
#
loop_
_entity_poly.entity_id
_entity_poly.type
_entity_poly.pdbx_seq_one_letter_code
_entity_poly.pdbx_strand_id
1 'polypeptide(L)'
;MKAVLCQSFAALQEREVLLKYALDEVCTARKNQILRLYIDALTKGTHSNGKPIELMSHDPLRPQIGSDSELARTVEELNQLTLNIFYSGLNGAVQKILSKMGAPDYDLLPVSAVHQILMLLRDVLETHDGAIASRQNAEEEFNKIFSCVLDPLYRSVQVAATHLHSPLDVAVYTLNCLSAIYSLVILYPFTDSRLEMIKALMEGNEDVLVSEEASAILANTGLISLYQKAAAHDRNQGPLSAIPGMDASTVNQTLSQFDVYLSQPDNYQLDQVSKISSVRTRESVQQRTIDNVVAAYSVVVSKLEDPFNAYKNVAFKSVEQVPPFKLSIMASFCSSPSSANRREHRASP
;
A
#
# COMPACT_ATOMS: atom_id res chain seq x y z
N MET A 1 1.01 18.82 50.11
CA MET A 1 0.40 17.53 49.70
C MET A 1 1.44 16.39 49.70
N LYS A 2 2.58 16.49 48.99
CA LYS A 2 3.66 15.47 48.98
C LYS A 2 4.22 15.09 50.37
N ALA A 3 4.56 16.06 51.21
CA ALA A 3 5.12 15.79 52.54
C ALA A 3 4.13 15.09 53.48
N VAL A 4 2.86 15.44 53.39
CA VAL A 4 1.76 14.81 54.16
C VAL A 4 1.56 13.37 53.68
N LEU A 5 1.55 13.12 52.36
CA LEU A 5 1.48 11.77 51.79
C LEU A 5 2.63 10.88 52.29
N CYS A 6 3.88 11.35 52.27
CA CYS A 6 5.02 10.59 52.76
C CYS A 6 4.94 10.31 54.27
N GLN A 7 4.50 11.29 55.07
CA GLN A 7 4.29 11.09 56.52
C GLN A 7 3.13 10.14 56.82
N SER A 8 2.05 10.21 56.04
CA SER A 8 0.91 9.29 56.13
C SER A 8 1.30 7.87 55.74
N PHE A 9 2.10 7.68 54.68
CA PHE A 9 2.62 6.36 54.29
C PHE A 9 3.59 5.78 55.33
N ALA A 10 4.46 6.60 55.92
CA ALA A 10 5.36 6.17 57.00
C ALA A 10 4.58 5.75 58.26
N ALA A 11 3.53 6.49 58.64
CA ALA A 11 2.67 6.15 59.77
C ALA A 11 1.78 4.91 59.51
N LEU A 12 1.38 4.68 58.25
CA LEU A 12 0.65 3.49 57.84
C LEU A 12 1.54 2.25 57.75
N GLN A 13 2.85 2.41 57.54
CA GLN A 13 3.82 1.30 57.49
C GLN A 13 3.90 0.51 58.80
N GLU A 14 3.62 1.16 59.95
CA GLU A 14 3.53 0.50 61.25
C GLU A 14 2.24 -0.32 61.45
N ARG A 15 1.29 -0.24 60.50
CA ARG A 15 0.00 -0.93 60.55
C ARG A 15 -0.31 -1.61 59.22
N GLU A 16 0.44 -2.67 58.95
CA GLU A 16 0.46 -3.44 57.70
C GLU A 16 -0.95 -3.78 57.14
N VAL A 17 -1.91 -4.16 57.98
CA VAL A 17 -3.29 -4.49 57.56
C VAL A 17 -4.06 -3.26 57.07
N LEU A 18 -3.90 -2.11 57.74
CA LEU A 18 -4.57 -0.86 57.36
C LEU A 18 -3.92 -0.22 56.15
N LEU A 19 -2.58 -0.34 56.01
CA LEU A 19 -1.87 0.05 54.80
C LEU A 19 -2.34 -0.77 53.61
N LYS A 20 -2.49 -2.09 53.78
CA LYS A 20 -3.02 -2.98 52.73
C LYS A 20 -4.43 -2.56 52.31
N TYR A 21 -5.32 -2.32 53.26
CA TYR A 21 -6.69 -1.88 52.96
C TYR A 21 -6.73 -0.51 52.25
N ALA A 22 -5.95 0.46 52.73
CA ALA A 22 -5.87 1.79 52.13
C ALA A 22 -5.27 1.75 50.71
N LEU A 23 -4.26 0.89 50.49
CA LEU A 23 -3.70 0.66 49.16
C LEU A 23 -4.72 -0.04 48.25
N ASP A 24 -5.43 -1.06 48.72
CA ASP A 24 -6.46 -1.77 47.95
C ASP A 24 -7.59 -0.82 47.52
N GLU A 25 -8.02 0.08 48.40
CA GLU A 25 -9.08 1.05 48.14
C GLU A 25 -8.62 2.14 47.15
N VAL A 26 -7.40 2.66 47.31
CA VAL A 26 -6.80 3.63 46.37
C VAL A 26 -6.55 2.99 44.99
N CYS A 27 -6.08 1.74 44.95
CA CYS A 27 -5.91 0.97 43.73
C CYS A 27 -7.24 0.73 43.02
N THR A 28 -8.29 0.37 43.77
CA THR A 28 -9.64 0.17 43.23
C THR A 28 -10.24 1.47 42.68
N ALA A 29 -10.08 2.59 43.40
CA ALA A 29 -10.54 3.90 42.96
C ALA A 29 -9.81 4.37 41.69
N ARG A 30 -8.48 4.17 41.62
CA ARG A 30 -7.67 4.54 40.45
C ARG A 30 -8.00 3.67 39.23
N LYS A 31 -8.19 2.35 39.43
CA LYS A 31 -8.67 1.42 38.40
C LYS A 31 -10.01 1.88 37.80
N ASN A 32 -10.99 2.19 38.65
CA ASN A 32 -12.32 2.64 38.21
C ASN A 32 -12.28 3.97 37.46
N GLN A 33 -11.40 4.89 37.87
CA GLN A 33 -11.24 6.19 37.24
C GLN A 33 -10.61 6.08 35.84
N ILE A 34 -9.55 5.28 35.69
CA ILE A 34 -8.91 5.04 34.39
C ILE A 34 -9.88 4.35 33.44
N LEU A 35 -10.60 3.32 33.91
CA LEU A 35 -11.64 2.63 33.13
C LEU A 35 -12.74 3.58 32.63
N ARG A 36 -13.20 4.52 33.47
CA ARG A 36 -14.21 5.52 33.07
C ARG A 36 -13.69 6.47 32.00
N LEU A 37 -12.49 7.04 32.19
CA LEU A 37 -11.87 7.94 31.22
C LEU A 37 -11.65 7.24 29.88
N TYR A 38 -11.32 5.95 29.92
CA TYR A 38 -11.13 5.11 28.76
C TYR A 38 -12.44 4.81 28.01
N ILE A 39 -13.51 4.41 28.71
CA ILE A 39 -14.83 4.20 28.10
C ILE A 39 -15.35 5.49 27.48
N ASP A 40 -15.22 6.62 28.17
CA ASP A 40 -15.65 7.91 27.65
C ASP A 40 -14.88 8.31 26.38
N ALA A 41 -13.57 8.07 26.33
CA ALA A 41 -12.76 8.30 25.12
C ALA A 41 -13.20 7.42 23.94
N LEU A 42 -13.51 6.13 24.20
CA LEU A 42 -13.92 5.19 23.16
C LEU A 42 -15.37 5.35 22.68
N THR A 43 -16.29 5.80 23.54
CA THR A 43 -17.73 5.86 23.20
C THR A 43 -18.21 7.22 22.74
N LYS A 44 -17.55 8.32 23.13
CA LYS A 44 -18.06 9.67 22.85
C LYS A 44 -17.27 10.43 21.79
N GLY A 45 -16.07 9.96 21.43
CA GLY A 45 -15.13 10.74 20.63
C GLY A 45 -14.62 11.94 21.45
N THR A 46 -13.32 12.19 21.41
CA THR A 46 -12.67 13.19 22.26
C THR A 46 -12.96 14.61 21.75
N HIS A 47 -14.13 15.15 22.08
CA HIS A 47 -14.32 16.59 22.08
C HIS A 47 -13.70 17.15 23.36
N SER A 48 -12.61 17.91 23.18
CA SER A 48 -11.87 18.72 24.16
C SER A 48 -10.79 18.03 25.01
N ASN A 49 -9.53 18.43 24.77
CA ASN A 49 -8.43 18.65 25.73
C ASN A 49 -8.08 17.57 26.78
N GLY A 50 -8.53 16.32 26.64
CA GLY A 50 -8.13 15.21 27.50
C GLY A 50 -6.67 14.82 27.27
N LYS A 51 -5.86 14.77 28.33
CA LYS A 51 -4.46 14.32 28.26
C LYS A 51 -4.38 12.90 27.68
N PRO A 52 -3.33 12.55 26.91
CA PRO A 52 -3.15 11.22 26.32
C PRO A 52 -3.22 10.13 27.39
N ILE A 53 -3.83 9.00 27.03
CA ILE A 53 -4.16 7.89 27.91
C ILE A 53 -2.87 7.27 28.50
N GLU A 54 -1.72 7.38 27.81
CA GLU A 54 -0.43 6.90 28.30
C GLU A 54 0.25 7.81 29.34
N LEU A 55 -0.20 9.06 29.54
CA LEU A 55 0.32 9.90 30.62
C LEU A 55 -0.11 9.39 32.01
N MET A 56 -1.07 8.47 32.05
CA MET A 56 -1.56 7.83 33.27
C MET A 56 -0.97 6.44 33.52
N SER A 57 -0.23 5.85 32.55
CA SER A 57 0.23 4.45 32.60
C SER A 57 1.56 4.24 33.32
N HIS A 58 2.42 5.26 33.40
CA HIS A 58 3.62 5.22 34.24
C HIS A 58 3.63 6.31 35.29
N ASP A 59 3.80 5.87 36.53
CA ASP A 59 3.80 6.73 37.71
C ASP A 59 5.22 7.29 37.95
N PRO A 60 5.41 8.63 38.06
CA PRO A 60 6.70 9.23 38.43
C PRO A 60 7.25 8.75 39.78
N LEU A 61 6.48 7.97 40.53
CA LEU A 61 6.88 7.35 41.79
C LEU A 61 7.68 6.03 41.62
N ARG A 62 7.81 5.45 40.41
CA ARG A 62 8.51 4.16 40.20
C ARG A 62 9.95 4.09 40.79
N PRO A 63 10.80 5.15 40.71
CA PRO A 63 12.11 5.15 41.36
C PRO A 63 12.05 5.20 42.89
N GLN A 64 10.92 5.63 43.46
CA GLN A 64 10.75 5.92 44.89
C GLN A 64 10.09 4.76 45.66
N ILE A 65 9.42 3.83 44.97
CA ILE A 65 8.64 2.75 45.58
C ILE A 65 9.44 1.42 45.67
N GLY A 66 10.60 1.32 45.01
CA GLY A 66 11.40 0.09 44.96
C GLY A 66 10.81 -0.94 43.99
N SER A 67 11.68 -1.52 43.15
CA SER A 67 11.29 -2.42 42.04
C SER A 67 10.58 -3.71 42.49
N ASP A 68 10.83 -4.16 43.72
CA ASP A 68 10.24 -5.38 44.29
C ASP A 68 9.00 -5.15 45.15
N SER A 69 8.50 -3.91 45.21
CA SER A 69 7.30 -3.60 45.99
C SER A 69 6.04 -4.19 45.34
N GLU A 70 5.09 -4.61 46.17
CA GLU A 70 3.75 -5.01 45.72
C GLU A 70 3.07 -3.92 44.89
N LEU A 71 3.26 -2.65 45.24
CA LEU A 71 2.73 -1.52 44.46
C LEU A 71 3.35 -1.42 43.06
N ALA A 72 4.66 -1.68 42.89
CA ALA A 72 5.29 -1.73 41.58
C ALA A 72 4.73 -2.89 40.73
N ARG A 73 4.46 -4.05 41.34
CA ARG A 73 3.82 -5.20 40.67
C ARG A 73 2.38 -4.87 40.26
N THR A 74 1.56 -4.32 41.15
CA THR A 74 0.18 -3.94 40.84
C THR A 74 0.11 -2.90 39.73
N VAL A 75 1.03 -1.92 39.69
CA VAL A 75 1.08 -0.93 38.60
C VAL A 75 1.45 -1.58 37.27
N GLU A 76 2.38 -2.53 37.26
CA GLU A 76 2.73 -3.29 36.06
C GLU A 76 1.55 -4.14 35.57
N GLU A 77 0.88 -4.86 36.47
CA GLU A 77 -0.33 -5.64 36.15
C GLU A 77 -1.47 -4.75 35.61
N LEU A 78 -1.68 -3.58 36.20
CA LEU A 78 -2.66 -2.60 35.70
C LEU A 78 -2.29 -2.07 34.32
N ASN A 79 -1.01 -1.82 34.06
CA ASN A 79 -0.53 -1.39 32.75
C ASN A 79 -0.77 -2.48 31.70
N GLN A 80 -0.42 -3.74 32.00
CA GLN A 80 -0.67 -4.88 31.12
C GLN A 80 -2.17 -5.09 30.85
N LEU A 81 -3.01 -5.00 31.89
CA LEU A 81 -4.46 -5.11 31.73
C LEU A 81 -5.01 -4.00 30.83
N THR A 82 -4.53 -2.76 31.01
CA THR A 82 -4.95 -1.62 30.20
C THR A 82 -4.57 -1.79 28.73
N LEU A 83 -3.34 -2.23 28.47
CA LEU A 83 -2.88 -2.56 27.10
C LEU A 83 -3.71 -3.69 26.47
N ASN A 84 -4.03 -4.74 27.23
CA ASN A 84 -4.86 -5.84 26.73
C ASN A 84 -6.28 -5.39 26.38
N ILE A 85 -6.90 -4.54 27.20
CA ILE A 85 -8.22 -3.94 26.91
C ILE A 85 -8.13 -3.04 25.68
N PHE A 86 -7.03 -2.30 25.52
CA PHE A 86 -6.77 -1.49 24.33
C PHE A 86 -6.72 -2.30 23.05
N TYR A 87 -5.84 -3.30 22.97
CA TYR A 87 -5.73 -4.13 21.77
C TYR A 87 -7.02 -4.91 21.50
N SER A 88 -7.73 -5.36 22.55
CA SER A 88 -9.04 -5.99 22.39
C SER A 88 -10.08 -5.04 21.79
N GLY A 89 -10.14 -3.79 22.29
CA GLY A 89 -11.03 -2.76 21.77
C GLY A 89 -10.70 -2.34 20.34
N LEU A 90 -9.41 -2.14 20.04
CA LEU A 90 -8.92 -1.82 18.70
C LEU A 90 -9.26 -2.93 17.71
N ASN A 91 -8.98 -4.19 18.06
CA ASN A 91 -9.30 -5.33 17.22
C ASN A 91 -10.82 -5.44 17.01
N GLY A 92 -11.63 -5.24 18.07
CA GLY A 92 -13.09 -5.18 17.95
C GLY A 92 -13.58 -4.08 17.00
N ALA A 93 -12.99 -2.89 17.03
CA ALA A 93 -13.30 -1.80 16.12
C ALA A 93 -12.92 -2.13 14.67
N VAL A 94 -11.71 -2.67 14.46
CA VAL A 94 -11.22 -3.13 13.15
C VAL A 94 -12.18 -4.18 12.56
N GLN A 95 -12.50 -5.24 13.32
CA GLN A 95 -13.42 -6.28 12.85
C GLN A 95 -14.82 -5.74 12.53
N LYS A 96 -15.32 -4.79 13.32
CA LYS A 96 -16.63 -4.15 13.09
C LYS A 96 -16.68 -3.32 11.81
N ILE A 97 -15.57 -2.70 11.42
CA ILE A 97 -15.47 -1.95 10.16
C ILE A 97 -15.30 -2.93 9.00
N LEU A 98 -14.40 -3.92 9.14
CA LEU A 98 -14.11 -4.91 8.11
C LEU A 98 -15.30 -5.82 7.80
N SER A 99 -16.21 -6.06 8.76
CA SER A 99 -17.45 -6.81 8.51
C SER A 99 -18.41 -6.12 7.53
N LYS A 100 -18.20 -4.84 7.25
CA LYS A 100 -18.93 -4.07 6.23
C LYS A 100 -18.20 -4.02 4.89
N MET A 101 -17.10 -4.74 4.73
CA MET A 101 -16.38 -4.78 3.47
C MET A 101 -17.25 -5.49 2.43
N GLY A 102 -17.69 -4.74 1.42
CA GLY A 102 -18.45 -5.24 0.29
C GLY A 102 -17.56 -5.57 -0.91
N ALA A 103 -18.19 -6.06 -1.98
CA ALA A 103 -17.53 -6.23 -3.26
C ALA A 103 -17.04 -4.87 -3.81
N PRO A 104 -15.87 -4.82 -4.48
CA PRO A 104 -15.41 -3.61 -5.16
C PRO A 104 -16.39 -3.15 -6.24
N ASP A 105 -16.44 -1.84 -6.48
CA ASP A 105 -17.20 -1.27 -7.60
C ASP A 105 -16.39 -1.34 -8.91
N TYR A 106 -17.02 -1.01 -10.04
CA TYR A 106 -16.41 -1.01 -11.38
C TYR A 106 -15.29 0.02 -11.55
N ASP A 107 -15.20 1.01 -10.65
CA ASP A 107 -14.12 1.99 -10.61
C ASP A 107 -12.80 1.41 -10.06
N LEU A 108 -12.86 0.23 -9.42
CA LEU A 108 -11.74 -0.46 -8.79
C LEU A 108 -11.02 0.38 -7.72
N LEU A 109 -11.70 1.36 -7.13
CA LEU A 109 -11.18 2.17 -6.04
C LEU A 109 -11.34 1.45 -4.69
N PRO A 110 -10.54 1.82 -3.67
CA PRO A 110 -10.69 1.24 -2.34
C PRO A 110 -12.08 1.53 -1.77
N VAL A 111 -12.77 0.48 -1.29
CA VAL A 111 -14.08 0.64 -0.67
C VAL A 111 -13.99 1.48 0.61
N SER A 112 -15.09 2.12 1.00
CA SER A 112 -15.13 3.04 2.16
C SER A 112 -14.62 2.44 3.47
N ALA A 113 -14.78 1.12 3.67
CA ALA A 113 -14.23 0.40 4.82
C ALA A 113 -12.69 0.48 4.90
N VAL A 114 -11.98 0.43 3.77
CA VAL A 114 -10.52 0.60 3.72
C VAL A 114 -10.14 1.98 4.24
N HIS A 115 -10.81 3.03 3.75
CA HIS A 115 -10.58 4.39 4.21
C HIS A 115 -10.88 4.55 5.70
N GLN A 116 -11.97 3.97 6.21
CA GLN A 116 -12.33 4.02 7.64
C GLN A 116 -11.26 3.34 8.52
N ILE A 117 -10.69 2.22 8.10
CA ILE A 117 -9.59 1.56 8.82
C ILE A 117 -8.33 2.43 8.82
N LEU A 118 -7.99 3.05 7.68
CA LEU A 118 -6.82 3.92 7.58
C LEU A 118 -6.97 5.17 8.46
N MET A 119 -8.17 5.75 8.55
CA MET A 119 -8.45 6.85 9.48
C MET A 119 -8.37 6.41 10.94
N LEU A 120 -8.91 5.23 11.29
CA LEU A 120 -8.77 4.67 12.63
C LEU A 120 -7.29 4.47 13.00
N LEU A 121 -6.48 3.92 12.10
CA LEU A 121 -5.04 3.76 12.32
C LEU A 121 -4.36 5.10 12.55
N ARG A 122 -4.68 6.09 11.71
CA ARG A 122 -4.17 7.46 11.85
C ARG A 122 -4.50 8.06 13.22
N ASP A 123 -5.77 8.00 13.64
CA ASP A 123 -6.23 8.54 14.93
C ASP A 123 -5.51 7.87 16.11
N VAL A 124 -5.30 6.55 16.03
CA VAL A 124 -4.55 5.79 17.05
C VAL A 124 -3.09 6.24 17.11
N LEU A 125 -2.43 6.39 15.96
CA LEU A 125 -1.00 6.76 15.90
C LEU A 125 -0.77 8.24 16.28
N GLU A 126 -1.67 9.16 15.90
CA GLU A 126 -1.58 10.57 16.29
C GLU A 126 -1.82 10.79 17.80
N THR A 127 -2.66 9.94 18.42
CA THR A 127 -2.85 9.95 19.88
C THR A 127 -1.58 9.48 20.61
N HIS A 128 -0.79 8.62 19.96
CA HIS A 128 0.41 7.97 20.50
C HIS A 128 1.68 8.84 20.38
N ASP A 129 1.77 9.73 19.39
CA ASP A 129 2.94 10.56 19.08
C ASP A 129 3.30 11.57 20.20
N GLY A 130 2.30 12.01 20.98
CA GLY A 130 2.49 12.93 22.11
C GLY A 130 3.17 12.34 23.35
N ALA A 131 3.33 11.01 23.44
CA ALA A 131 3.70 10.32 24.69
C ALA A 131 5.07 9.59 24.67
N ILE A 132 5.73 9.45 23.50
CA ILE A 132 6.69 8.34 23.29
C ILE A 132 8.05 8.71 22.69
N ALA A 133 8.34 9.97 22.36
CA ALA A 133 9.63 10.40 21.75
C ALA A 133 10.93 10.07 22.56
N SER A 134 10.85 9.32 23.66
CA SER A 134 11.98 8.98 24.53
C SER A 134 11.97 7.55 25.13
N ARG A 135 11.29 6.55 24.52
CA ARG A 135 11.19 5.18 25.09
C ARG A 135 12.05 4.14 24.34
N GLN A 136 12.60 3.18 25.09
CA GLN A 136 13.46 2.09 24.57
C GLN A 136 12.69 1.00 23.78
N ASN A 137 11.36 0.90 23.89
CA ASN A 137 10.52 -0.14 23.25
C ASN A 137 9.50 0.40 22.23
N ALA A 138 9.65 1.65 21.77
CA ALA A 138 8.67 2.30 20.90
C ALA A 138 8.41 1.53 19.58
N GLU A 139 9.47 0.97 18.98
CA GLU A 139 9.37 0.20 17.74
C GLU A 139 8.45 -1.02 17.85
N GLU A 140 8.53 -1.77 18.95
CA GLU A 140 7.70 -2.97 19.16
C GLU A 140 6.22 -2.60 19.33
N GLU A 141 5.93 -1.51 20.04
CA GLU A 141 4.58 -1.00 20.28
C GLU A 141 3.92 -0.54 18.96
N PHE A 142 4.64 0.25 18.16
CA PHE A 142 4.19 0.66 16.82
C PHE A 142 3.92 -0.55 15.93
N ASN A 143 4.84 -1.51 15.89
CA ASN A 143 4.68 -2.71 15.08
C ASN A 143 3.48 -3.58 15.49
N LYS A 144 3.17 -3.66 16.79
CA LYS A 144 1.95 -4.33 17.28
C LYS A 144 0.68 -3.63 16.82
N ILE A 145 0.65 -2.29 16.87
CA ILE A 145 -0.50 -1.50 16.38
C ILE A 145 -0.68 -1.73 14.88
N PHE A 146 0.39 -1.60 14.09
CA PHE A 146 0.34 -1.85 12.66
C PHE A 146 -0.14 -3.26 12.34
N SER A 147 0.37 -4.29 13.01
CA SER A 147 -0.08 -5.67 12.79
C SER A 147 -1.54 -5.89 13.18
N CYS A 148 -2.00 -5.26 14.26
CA CYS A 148 -3.38 -5.36 14.71
C CYS A 148 -4.38 -4.79 13.68
N VAL A 149 -3.96 -3.78 12.91
CA VAL A 149 -4.85 -3.06 11.99
C VAL A 149 -4.62 -3.43 10.52
N LEU A 150 -3.37 -3.41 10.05
CA LEU A 150 -3.03 -3.60 8.65
C LEU A 150 -3.10 -5.06 8.21
N ASP A 151 -2.72 -6.02 9.06
CA ASP A 151 -2.73 -7.43 8.67
C ASP A 151 -4.17 -7.92 8.40
N PRO A 152 -5.18 -7.62 9.25
CA PRO A 152 -6.58 -7.90 8.93
C PRO A 152 -7.09 -7.13 7.73
N LEU A 153 -6.73 -5.84 7.59
CA LEU A 153 -7.12 -5.03 6.44
C LEU A 153 -6.66 -5.66 5.12
N TYR A 154 -5.39 -6.05 5.04
CA TYR A 154 -4.81 -6.66 3.85
C TYR A 154 -5.53 -7.96 3.49
N ARG A 155 -5.78 -8.85 4.47
CA ARG A 155 -6.55 -10.08 4.25
C ARG A 155 -7.95 -9.79 3.72
N SER A 156 -8.63 -8.79 4.29
CA SER A 156 -9.97 -8.41 3.83
C SER A 156 -9.95 -7.84 2.42
N VAL A 157 -8.94 -7.04 2.04
CA VAL A 157 -8.74 -6.57 0.66
C VAL A 157 -8.59 -7.76 -0.31
N GLN A 158 -7.79 -8.78 0.06
CA GLN A 158 -7.64 -9.98 -0.76
C GLN A 158 -8.96 -10.74 -0.93
N VAL A 159 -9.73 -10.91 0.15
CA VAL A 159 -11.05 -11.55 0.09
C VAL A 159 -12.01 -10.74 -0.77
N ALA A 160 -12.06 -9.41 -0.61
CA ALA A 160 -12.89 -8.53 -1.44
C ALA A 160 -12.53 -8.66 -2.92
N ALA A 161 -11.25 -8.77 -3.25
CA ALA A 161 -10.78 -8.94 -4.61
C ALA A 161 -11.25 -10.26 -5.25
N THR A 162 -11.55 -11.31 -4.48
CA THR A 162 -12.08 -12.58 -5.03
C THR A 162 -13.47 -12.45 -5.67
N HIS A 163 -14.18 -11.34 -5.44
CA HIS A 163 -15.44 -11.03 -6.11
C HIS A 163 -15.26 -10.50 -7.54
N LEU A 164 -14.03 -10.16 -7.94
CA LEU A 164 -13.70 -9.71 -9.28
C LEU A 164 -13.36 -10.92 -10.17
N HIS A 165 -13.90 -10.91 -11.39
CA HIS A 165 -13.76 -12.04 -12.32
C HIS A 165 -12.50 -11.95 -13.18
N SER A 166 -11.96 -10.75 -13.37
CA SER A 166 -10.77 -10.51 -14.19
C SER A 166 -9.52 -10.40 -13.30
N PRO A 167 -8.43 -11.12 -13.60
CA PRO A 167 -7.16 -10.97 -12.89
C PRO A 167 -6.60 -9.54 -12.99
N LEU A 168 -6.90 -8.82 -14.07
CA LEU A 168 -6.53 -7.41 -14.24
C LEU A 168 -7.28 -6.51 -13.26
N ASP A 169 -8.59 -6.75 -13.08
CA ASP A 169 -9.40 -5.98 -12.14
C ASP A 169 -8.93 -6.22 -10.70
N VAL A 170 -8.61 -7.48 -10.37
CA VAL A 170 -8.01 -7.86 -9.08
C VAL A 170 -6.70 -7.12 -8.84
N ALA A 171 -5.81 -7.08 -9.84
CA ALA A 171 -4.52 -6.42 -9.72
C ALA A 171 -4.67 -4.91 -9.51
N VAL A 172 -5.53 -4.24 -10.28
CA VAL A 172 -5.76 -2.78 -10.13
C VAL A 172 -6.41 -2.43 -8.80
N TYR A 173 -7.45 -3.15 -8.38
CA TYR A 173 -8.09 -2.92 -7.09
C TYR A 173 -7.10 -3.10 -5.92
N THR A 174 -6.29 -4.16 -5.98
CA THR A 174 -5.28 -4.45 -4.97
C THR A 174 -4.19 -3.36 -4.96
N LEU A 175 -3.71 -2.92 -6.12
CA LEU A 175 -2.76 -1.79 -6.25
C LEU A 175 -3.32 -0.50 -5.65
N ASN A 176 -4.58 -0.19 -5.91
CA ASN A 176 -5.24 1.00 -5.39
C ASN A 176 -5.35 0.95 -3.86
N CYS A 177 -5.70 -0.21 -3.28
CA CYS A 177 -5.73 -0.41 -1.84
C CYS A 177 -4.33 -0.31 -1.21
N LEU A 178 -3.33 -0.99 -1.79
CA LEU A 178 -1.95 -0.96 -1.31
C LEU A 178 -1.34 0.44 -1.40
N SER A 179 -1.65 1.21 -2.45
CA SER A 179 -1.19 2.59 -2.60
C SER A 179 -1.76 3.49 -1.50
N ALA A 180 -3.02 3.30 -1.12
CA ALA A 180 -3.65 4.04 -0.02
C ALA A 180 -3.01 3.68 1.34
N ILE A 181 -2.74 2.38 1.57
CA ILE A 181 -2.04 1.92 2.77
C ILE A 181 -0.62 2.49 2.81
N TYR A 182 0.14 2.38 1.71
CA TYR A 182 1.51 2.88 1.59
C TYR A 182 1.60 4.38 1.90
N SER A 183 0.69 5.17 1.34
CA SER A 183 0.66 6.62 1.49
C SER A 183 0.44 7.07 2.94
N LEU A 184 -0.25 6.27 3.75
CA LEU A 184 -0.40 6.53 5.19
C LEU A 184 0.82 6.03 5.97
N VAL A 185 1.22 4.78 5.73
CA VAL A 185 2.26 4.09 6.52
C VAL A 185 3.61 4.80 6.41
N ILE A 186 3.95 5.35 5.24
CA ILE A 186 5.23 6.05 5.03
C ILE A 186 5.41 7.30 5.91
N LEU A 187 4.32 7.83 6.49
CA LEU A 187 4.36 9.02 7.33
C LEU A 187 4.82 8.73 8.77
N TYR A 188 4.96 7.45 9.14
CA TYR A 188 5.25 7.03 10.51
C TYR A 188 6.62 6.36 10.63
N PRO A 189 7.28 6.43 11.80
CA PRO A 189 8.56 5.76 12.02
C PRO A 189 8.41 4.24 12.14
N PHE A 190 9.53 3.52 12.02
CA PHE A 190 9.63 2.06 12.21
C PHE A 190 8.84 1.22 11.19
N THR A 191 8.59 1.78 10.01
CA THR A 191 7.76 1.13 8.99
C THR A 191 8.55 0.51 7.83
N ASP A 192 9.88 0.58 7.83
CA ASP A 192 10.72 0.21 6.68
C ASP A 192 10.41 -1.20 6.14
N SER A 193 10.43 -2.21 7.02
CA SER A 193 10.12 -3.60 6.65
C SER A 193 8.70 -3.77 6.08
N ARG A 194 7.72 -3.02 6.61
CA ARG A 194 6.33 -3.05 6.10
C ARG A 194 6.22 -2.36 4.75
N LEU A 195 6.89 -1.23 4.57
CA LEU A 195 6.92 -0.52 3.29
C LEU A 195 7.59 -1.36 2.20
N GLU A 196 8.65 -2.09 2.55
CA GLU A 196 9.30 -3.05 1.64
C GLU A 196 8.34 -4.18 1.24
N MET A 197 7.64 -4.77 2.22
CA MET A 197 6.62 -5.79 1.94
C MET A 197 5.49 -5.25 1.04
N ILE A 198 4.97 -4.05 1.33
CA ILE A 198 3.91 -3.43 0.51
C ILE A 198 4.41 -3.16 -0.91
N LYS A 199 5.64 -2.67 -1.08
CA LYS A 199 6.24 -2.45 -2.40
C LYS A 199 6.36 -3.75 -3.19
N ALA A 200 6.87 -4.83 -2.58
CA ALA A 200 6.97 -6.13 -3.24
C ALA A 200 5.59 -6.67 -3.67
N LEU A 201 4.56 -6.46 -2.84
CA LEU A 201 3.19 -6.81 -3.20
C LEU A 201 2.64 -5.94 -4.33
N MET A 202 2.95 -4.64 -4.35
CA MET A 202 2.59 -3.75 -5.45
C MET A 202 3.27 -4.19 -6.75
N GLU A 203 4.59 -4.44 -6.72
CA GLU A 203 5.37 -4.94 -7.86
C GLU A 203 4.77 -6.22 -8.44
N GLY A 204 4.39 -7.19 -7.61
CA GLY A 204 3.74 -8.42 -8.09
C GLY A 204 2.40 -8.18 -8.79
N ASN A 205 1.64 -7.16 -8.41
CA ASN A 205 0.41 -6.78 -9.13
C ASN A 205 0.70 -5.99 -10.40
N GLU A 206 1.74 -5.14 -10.40
CA GLU A 206 2.24 -4.49 -11.62
C GLU A 206 2.68 -5.53 -12.65
N ASP A 207 3.35 -6.60 -12.23
CA ASP A 207 3.82 -7.69 -13.10
C ASP A 207 2.68 -8.38 -13.87
N VAL A 208 1.54 -8.58 -13.21
CA VAL A 208 0.34 -9.14 -13.85
C VAL A 208 -0.15 -8.22 -14.96
N LEU A 209 -0.28 -6.92 -14.67
CA LEU A 209 -0.75 -5.93 -15.66
C LEU A 209 0.20 -5.81 -16.83
N VAL A 210 1.51 -5.69 -16.53
CA VAL A 210 2.57 -5.60 -17.54
C VAL A 210 2.59 -6.83 -18.44
N SER A 211 2.47 -8.03 -17.86
CA SER A 211 2.54 -9.29 -18.64
C SER A 211 1.34 -9.45 -19.56
N GLU A 212 0.14 -9.16 -19.08
CA GLU A 212 -1.09 -9.25 -19.86
C GLU A 212 -1.16 -8.16 -20.95
N GLU A 213 -0.81 -6.91 -20.63
CA GLU A 213 -0.81 -5.82 -21.61
C GLU A 213 0.24 -6.03 -22.70
N ALA A 214 1.47 -6.42 -22.33
CA ALA A 214 2.50 -6.75 -23.32
C ALA A 214 2.06 -7.94 -24.19
N SER A 215 1.46 -8.98 -23.61
CA SER A 215 0.95 -10.14 -24.36
C SER A 215 -0.17 -9.75 -25.32
N ALA A 216 -1.09 -8.88 -24.91
CA ALA A 216 -2.16 -8.36 -25.75
C ALA A 216 -1.61 -7.53 -26.92
N ILE A 217 -0.64 -6.65 -26.69
CA ILE A 217 0.04 -5.88 -27.74
C ILE A 217 0.73 -6.81 -28.75
N LEU A 218 1.50 -7.79 -28.26
CA LEU A 218 2.19 -8.76 -29.12
C LEU A 218 1.22 -9.64 -29.92
N ALA A 219 0.08 -10.00 -29.34
CA ALA A 219 -0.96 -10.77 -30.02
C ALA A 219 -1.67 -9.94 -31.09
N ASN A 220 -2.08 -8.72 -30.78
CA ASN A 220 -2.80 -7.83 -31.69
C ASN A 220 -1.94 -7.38 -32.88
N THR A 221 -0.63 -7.24 -32.67
CA THR A 221 0.33 -6.93 -33.76
C THR A 221 0.74 -8.17 -34.55
N GLY A 222 0.45 -9.37 -34.06
CA GLY A 222 0.91 -10.65 -34.60
C GLY A 222 2.37 -10.98 -34.26
N LEU A 223 3.08 -10.06 -33.58
CA LEU A 223 4.50 -10.20 -33.22
C LEU A 223 4.76 -11.39 -32.28
N ILE A 224 3.76 -11.79 -31.48
CA ILE A 224 3.86 -12.95 -30.59
C ILE A 224 4.27 -14.23 -31.34
N SER A 225 3.74 -14.43 -32.55
CA SER A 225 4.02 -15.62 -33.36
C SER A 225 5.46 -15.63 -33.90
N LEU A 226 5.96 -14.46 -34.32
CA LEU A 226 7.35 -14.31 -34.76
C LEU A 226 8.31 -14.47 -33.59
N TYR A 227 8.01 -13.84 -32.45
CA TYR A 227 8.80 -13.95 -31.23
C TYR A 227 8.94 -15.41 -30.78
N GLN A 228 7.83 -16.16 -30.68
CA GLN A 228 7.85 -17.56 -30.26
C GLN A 228 8.72 -18.43 -31.18
N LYS A 229 8.58 -18.27 -32.51
CA LYS A 229 9.38 -19.03 -33.49
C LYS A 229 10.84 -18.60 -33.48
N ALA A 230 11.13 -17.31 -33.34
CA ALA A 230 12.48 -16.78 -33.25
C ALA A 230 13.20 -17.24 -31.98
N ALA A 231 12.50 -17.25 -30.84
CA ALA A 231 13.03 -17.68 -29.55
C ALA A 231 13.28 -19.19 -29.48
N ALA A 232 12.40 -20.00 -30.10
CA ALA A 232 12.54 -21.46 -30.15
C ALA A 232 13.48 -21.95 -31.28
N HIS A 233 13.96 -21.06 -32.14
CA HIS A 233 14.79 -21.41 -33.30
C HIS A 233 16.21 -21.79 -32.89
N ASP A 234 16.61 -23.00 -33.28
CA ASP A 234 17.98 -23.50 -33.20
C ASP A 234 18.59 -23.62 -34.61
N ARG A 235 19.92 -23.44 -34.71
CA ARG A 235 20.64 -23.51 -35.99
C ARG A 235 20.55 -24.88 -36.67
N ASN A 236 20.25 -25.95 -35.92
CA ASN A 236 20.04 -27.29 -36.46
C ASN A 236 18.77 -27.43 -37.33
N GLN A 237 17.82 -26.50 -37.24
CA GLN A 237 16.56 -26.49 -38.02
C GLN A 237 16.72 -25.83 -39.41
N GLY A 238 17.92 -25.31 -39.73
CA GLY A 238 18.17 -24.54 -40.94
C GLY A 238 17.79 -23.06 -40.80
N PRO A 239 17.76 -22.30 -41.92
CA PRO A 239 17.48 -20.87 -41.89
C PRO A 239 16.04 -20.60 -41.45
N LEU A 240 15.86 -19.64 -40.54
CA LEU A 240 14.54 -19.28 -40.02
C LEU A 240 13.55 -18.87 -41.13
N SER A 241 14.03 -18.26 -42.22
CA SER A 241 13.20 -17.91 -43.38
C SER A 241 12.55 -19.11 -44.09
N ALA A 242 13.07 -20.32 -43.90
CA ALA A 242 12.53 -21.54 -44.49
C ALA A 242 11.47 -22.22 -43.60
N ILE A 243 11.28 -21.73 -42.37
CA ILE A 243 10.27 -22.26 -41.45
C ILE A 243 8.89 -21.71 -41.84
N PRO A 244 7.83 -22.54 -41.88
CA PRO A 244 6.49 -22.09 -42.24
C PRO A 244 6.01 -20.90 -41.39
N GLY A 245 5.55 -19.84 -42.06
CA GLY A 245 5.09 -18.60 -41.42
C GLY A 245 6.20 -17.77 -40.78
N MET A 246 7.45 -17.93 -41.25
CA MET A 246 8.60 -17.05 -41.00
C MET A 246 9.21 -16.55 -42.31
N ASP A 247 8.46 -16.64 -43.42
CA ASP A 247 8.89 -16.11 -44.71
C ASP A 247 8.86 -14.58 -44.75
N ALA A 248 9.58 -13.97 -45.69
CA ALA A 248 9.73 -12.53 -45.77
C ALA A 248 8.40 -11.77 -45.96
N SER A 249 7.39 -12.39 -46.58
CA SER A 249 6.10 -11.73 -46.78
C SER A 249 5.32 -11.63 -45.48
N THR A 250 5.24 -12.73 -44.73
CA THR A 250 4.61 -12.79 -43.40
C THR A 250 5.32 -11.84 -42.43
N VAL A 251 6.65 -11.85 -42.40
CA VAL A 251 7.43 -10.97 -41.51
C VAL A 251 7.17 -9.49 -41.82
N ASN A 252 7.23 -9.07 -43.08
CA ASN A 252 6.94 -7.68 -43.45
C ASN A 252 5.50 -7.26 -43.11
N GLN A 253 4.52 -8.15 -43.28
CA GLN A 253 3.14 -7.87 -42.90
C GLN A 253 3.00 -7.63 -41.39
N THR A 254 3.60 -8.49 -40.56
CA THR A 254 3.60 -8.34 -39.11
C THR A 254 4.34 -7.07 -38.67
N LEU A 255 5.51 -6.78 -39.26
CA LEU A 255 6.25 -5.55 -38.96
C LEU A 255 5.47 -4.29 -39.34
N SER A 256 4.70 -4.33 -40.43
CA SER A 256 3.81 -3.23 -40.81
C SER A 256 2.69 -3.01 -39.77
N GLN A 257 2.12 -4.08 -39.20
CA GLN A 257 1.15 -3.97 -38.10
C GLN A 257 1.79 -3.45 -36.82
N PHE A 258 3.03 -3.87 -36.54
CA PHE A 258 3.80 -3.33 -35.41
C PHE A 258 4.10 -1.83 -35.60
N ASP A 259 4.38 -1.38 -36.82
CA ASP A 259 4.56 0.04 -37.14
C ASP A 259 3.28 0.88 -36.92
N VAL A 260 2.10 0.30 -37.16
CA VAL A 260 0.81 0.93 -36.82
C VAL A 260 0.71 1.12 -35.31
N TYR A 261 1.04 0.10 -34.51
CA TYR A 261 1.12 0.21 -33.06
C TYR A 261 2.09 1.31 -32.62
N LEU A 262 3.31 1.36 -33.16
CA LEU A 262 4.29 2.40 -32.83
C LEU A 262 3.82 3.82 -33.16
N SER A 263 2.87 3.96 -34.10
CA SER A 263 2.29 5.24 -34.49
C SER A 263 1.15 5.67 -33.57
N GLN A 264 0.42 4.72 -32.97
CA GLN A 264 -0.76 4.95 -32.12
C GLN A 264 -0.84 3.94 -30.95
N PRO A 265 0.06 4.04 -29.97
CA PRO A 265 0.15 3.03 -28.92
C PRO A 265 -0.97 3.13 -27.87
N ASP A 266 -1.55 4.32 -27.68
CA ASP A 266 -2.66 4.53 -26.74
C ASP A 266 -3.88 3.67 -27.07
N ASN A 267 -4.08 3.31 -28.34
CA ASN A 267 -5.19 2.46 -28.79
C ASN A 267 -5.07 1.00 -28.31
N TYR A 268 -3.93 0.62 -27.75
CA TYR A 268 -3.65 -0.75 -27.29
C TYR A 268 -3.59 -0.86 -25.77
N GLN A 269 -3.80 0.25 -25.05
CA GLN A 269 -3.79 0.25 -23.60
C GLN A 269 -4.99 -0.50 -23.03
N LEU A 270 -4.77 -1.24 -21.95
CA LEU A 270 -5.87 -1.86 -21.21
C LEU A 270 -6.66 -0.79 -20.44
N ASP A 271 -8.00 -0.84 -20.54
CA ASP A 271 -8.88 0.06 -19.80
C ASP A 271 -8.59 0.07 -18.29
N GLN A 272 -8.16 -1.07 -17.74
CA GLN A 272 -7.78 -1.25 -16.34
C GLN A 272 -6.61 -0.36 -15.92
N VAL A 273 -5.60 -0.17 -16.78
CA VAL A 273 -4.40 0.64 -16.45
C VAL A 273 -4.79 2.10 -16.19
N SER A 274 -5.83 2.60 -16.87
CA SER A 274 -6.36 3.94 -16.65
C SER A 274 -6.99 4.14 -15.25
N LYS A 275 -7.46 3.04 -14.62
CA LYS A 275 -8.10 3.01 -13.30
C LYS A 275 -7.11 2.93 -12.13
N ILE A 276 -5.80 2.85 -12.41
CA ILE A 276 -4.76 2.89 -11.36
C ILE A 276 -4.70 4.31 -10.78
N SER A 277 -4.97 4.45 -9.48
CA SER A 277 -5.00 5.73 -8.76
C SER A 277 -3.64 6.43 -8.74
N SER A 278 -2.56 5.67 -8.56
CA SER A 278 -1.20 6.19 -8.47
C SER A 278 -0.62 6.47 -9.86
N VAL A 279 -0.36 7.74 -10.16
CA VAL A 279 0.28 8.16 -11.42
C VAL A 279 1.64 7.48 -11.61
N ARG A 280 2.46 7.42 -10.55
CA ARG A 280 3.77 6.77 -10.56
C ARG A 280 3.67 5.28 -10.90
N THR A 281 2.69 4.58 -10.33
CA THR A 281 2.45 3.15 -10.62
C THR A 281 1.98 2.98 -12.06
N ARG A 282 1.13 3.87 -12.55
CA ARG A 282 0.67 3.87 -13.95
C ARG A 282 1.83 4.04 -14.93
N GLU A 283 2.70 5.02 -14.67
CA GLU A 283 3.92 5.25 -15.47
C GLU A 283 4.87 4.05 -15.40
N SER A 284 5.03 3.42 -14.23
CA SER A 284 5.82 2.19 -14.05
C SER A 284 5.29 1.06 -14.93
N VAL A 285 4.00 0.76 -14.85
CA VAL A 285 3.36 -0.28 -15.68
C VAL A 285 3.54 0.02 -17.15
N GLN A 286 3.24 1.25 -17.60
CA GLN A 286 3.39 1.64 -19.00
C GLN A 286 4.83 1.48 -19.51
N GLN A 287 5.82 1.95 -18.75
CA GLN A 287 7.22 1.85 -19.15
C GLN A 287 7.67 0.39 -19.22
N ARG A 288 7.34 -0.41 -18.21
CA ARG A 288 7.72 -1.83 -18.15
C ARG A 288 7.01 -2.66 -19.24
N THR A 289 5.76 -2.33 -19.59
CA THR A 289 5.06 -2.89 -20.74
C THR A 289 5.82 -2.62 -22.03
N ILE A 290 6.25 -1.36 -22.25
CA ILE A 290 7.04 -0.98 -23.43
C ILE A 290 8.36 -1.77 -23.46
N ASP A 291 9.08 -1.82 -22.33
CA ASP A 291 10.36 -2.52 -22.24
C ASP A 291 10.22 -4.01 -22.60
N ASN A 292 9.15 -4.68 -22.16
CA ASN A 292 8.87 -6.07 -22.50
C ASN A 292 8.53 -6.26 -23.99
N VAL A 293 7.74 -5.36 -24.57
CA VAL A 293 7.42 -5.40 -26.01
C VAL A 293 8.70 -5.18 -26.84
N VAL A 294 9.55 -4.23 -26.44
CA VAL A 294 10.83 -3.95 -27.09
C VAL A 294 11.79 -5.13 -26.95
N ALA A 295 11.84 -5.79 -25.79
CA ALA A 295 12.65 -6.99 -25.60
C ALA A 295 12.22 -8.13 -26.54
N ALA A 296 10.93 -8.39 -26.66
CA ALA A 296 10.40 -9.38 -27.59
C ALA A 296 10.71 -9.03 -29.06
N TYR A 297 10.54 -7.75 -29.43
CA TYR A 297 10.90 -7.24 -30.76
C TYR A 297 12.40 -7.42 -31.05
N SER A 298 13.26 -7.14 -30.07
CA SER A 298 14.73 -7.25 -30.20
C SER A 298 15.17 -8.67 -30.50
N VAL A 299 14.53 -9.68 -29.90
CA VAL A 299 14.79 -11.09 -30.21
C VAL A 299 14.47 -11.39 -31.68
N VAL A 300 13.34 -10.89 -32.20
CA VAL A 300 12.97 -11.07 -33.61
C VAL A 300 13.99 -10.37 -34.51
N VAL A 301 14.28 -9.09 -34.28
CA VAL A 301 15.22 -8.30 -35.10
C VAL A 301 16.61 -8.94 -35.13
N SER A 302 17.12 -9.42 -33.99
CA SER A 302 18.44 -10.07 -33.95
C SER A 302 18.53 -11.30 -34.86
N LYS A 303 17.43 -12.06 -35.02
CA LYS A 303 17.36 -13.20 -35.93
C LYS A 303 17.19 -12.75 -37.39
N LEU A 304 16.54 -11.63 -37.65
CA LEU A 304 16.42 -11.06 -38.99
C LEU A 304 17.76 -10.51 -39.50
N GLU A 305 18.59 -9.97 -38.59
CA GLU A 305 19.93 -9.46 -38.88
C GLU A 305 20.97 -10.57 -39.10
N ASP A 306 20.79 -11.75 -38.50
CA ASP A 306 21.71 -12.89 -38.67
C ASP A 306 21.69 -13.38 -40.14
N PRO A 307 22.81 -13.26 -40.89
CA PRO A 307 22.88 -13.72 -42.28
C PRO A 307 22.57 -15.20 -42.46
N PHE A 308 22.74 -16.02 -41.41
CA PHE A 308 22.38 -17.45 -41.42
C PHE A 308 20.89 -17.67 -41.73
N ASN A 309 20.02 -16.76 -41.30
CA ASN A 309 18.58 -16.91 -41.46
C ASN A 309 18.05 -16.50 -42.84
N ALA A 310 18.93 -16.07 -43.76
CA ALA A 310 18.67 -15.90 -45.18
C ALA A 310 17.49 -14.97 -45.55
N TYR A 311 17.17 -13.99 -44.70
CA TYR A 311 16.16 -12.99 -45.00
C TYR A 311 16.62 -12.03 -46.11
N LYS A 312 15.74 -11.82 -47.09
CA LYS A 312 15.91 -10.83 -48.17
C LYS A 312 14.67 -9.96 -48.24
N ASN A 313 14.84 -8.67 -48.48
CA ASN A 313 13.76 -7.70 -48.64
C ASN A 313 12.83 -7.58 -47.42
N VAL A 314 13.37 -7.71 -46.21
CA VAL A 314 12.62 -7.39 -44.98
C VAL A 314 12.98 -5.99 -44.54
N ALA A 315 11.98 -5.12 -44.41
CA ALA A 315 12.15 -3.77 -43.89
C ALA A 315 11.75 -3.77 -42.41
N PHE A 316 12.74 -3.61 -41.53
CA PHE A 316 12.53 -3.49 -40.08
C PHE A 316 13.26 -2.25 -39.56
N LYS A 317 12.72 -1.68 -38.48
CA LYS A 317 13.38 -0.60 -37.73
C LYS A 317 14.42 -1.21 -36.80
N SER A 318 15.56 -0.54 -36.62
CA SER A 318 16.49 -0.97 -35.56
C SER A 318 15.84 -0.79 -34.19
N VAL A 319 16.31 -1.54 -33.19
CA VAL A 319 15.79 -1.43 -31.81
C VAL A 319 15.87 0.02 -31.29
N GLU A 320 16.91 0.76 -31.69
CA GLU A 320 17.10 2.17 -31.34
C GLU A 320 16.07 3.12 -31.99
N GLN A 321 15.47 2.72 -33.12
CA GLN A 321 14.44 3.48 -33.83
C GLN A 321 13.03 3.21 -33.28
N VAL A 322 12.86 2.17 -32.46
CA VAL A 322 11.63 1.92 -31.71
C VAL A 322 11.67 2.82 -30.48
N PRO A 323 10.87 3.90 -30.42
CA PRO A 323 11.07 4.93 -29.41
C PRO A 323 10.86 4.36 -28.00
N PRO A 324 11.88 4.37 -27.12
CA PRO A 324 11.67 4.08 -25.70
C PRO A 324 11.07 5.31 -24.97
N PHE A 325 11.05 6.49 -25.62
CA PHE A 325 10.94 7.79 -24.94
C PHE A 325 9.83 8.74 -25.45
N LYS A 326 9.08 8.39 -26.50
CA LYS A 326 8.04 9.30 -27.05
C LYS A 326 6.60 8.95 -26.69
N LEU A 327 6.36 7.78 -26.09
CA LEU A 327 5.01 7.40 -25.64
C LEU A 327 4.56 8.16 -24.39
N SER A 328 5.46 8.50 -23.47
CA SER A 328 5.10 9.18 -22.22
C SER A 328 4.85 10.69 -22.37
N ILE A 329 5.43 11.34 -23.38
CA ILE A 329 5.42 12.82 -23.48
C ILE A 329 4.13 13.35 -24.17
N MET A 330 3.40 12.54 -24.94
CA MET A 330 2.14 13.00 -25.55
C MET A 330 0.95 12.98 -24.59
N ALA A 331 1.01 12.21 -23.50
CA ALA A 331 -0.06 12.18 -22.49
C ALA A 331 -0.12 13.46 -21.62
N SER A 332 0.99 14.17 -21.42
CA SER A 332 1.01 15.38 -20.58
C SER A 332 0.45 16.64 -21.25
N PHE A 333 0.24 16.63 -22.58
CA PHE A 333 -0.19 17.83 -23.33
C PHE A 333 -1.64 17.81 -23.80
N CYS A 334 -2.35 16.68 -23.74
CA CYS A 334 -3.74 16.58 -24.22
C CYS A 334 -4.81 16.68 -23.13
N SER A 335 -4.46 16.87 -21.85
CA SER A 335 -5.42 17.13 -20.78
C SER A 335 -5.48 18.61 -20.39
N SER A 336 -5.78 19.49 -21.34
CA SER A 336 -6.30 20.84 -21.04
C SER A 336 -6.99 21.48 -22.26
N PRO A 337 -8.33 21.47 -22.33
CA PRO A 337 -9.06 22.48 -23.06
C PRO A 337 -9.68 23.49 -22.08
N SER A 338 -9.26 24.75 -22.26
CA SER A 338 -10.09 25.95 -22.08
C SER A 338 -10.34 26.49 -20.67
N SER A 339 -9.48 27.43 -20.25
CA SER A 339 -9.90 28.58 -19.43
C SER A 339 -9.23 29.86 -19.93
N ALA A 340 -9.52 30.21 -21.18
CA ALA A 340 -9.18 31.50 -21.77
C ALA A 340 -10.40 32.08 -22.48
N ASN A 341 -11.37 32.61 -21.71
CA ASN A 341 -12.09 33.85 -22.03
C ASN A 341 -13.19 34.15 -21.00
N ARG A 342 -12.91 35.09 -20.09
CA ARG A 342 -13.85 36.14 -19.63
C ARG A 342 -13.15 37.07 -18.64
N ARG A 343 -12.45 38.05 -19.18
CA ARG A 343 -12.31 39.39 -18.57
C ARG A 343 -12.77 40.40 -19.61
N GLU A 344 -13.26 41.54 -19.10
CA GLU A 344 -13.98 42.64 -19.79
C GLU A 344 -15.48 42.34 -19.96
N HIS A 345 -16.44 43.11 -19.44
CA HIS A 345 -16.49 44.49 -18.95
C HIS A 345 -17.61 44.62 -17.90
N ARG A 346 -17.36 45.38 -16.82
CA ARG A 346 -18.10 46.62 -16.50
C ARG A 346 -17.63 47.20 -15.17
N ALA A 347 -17.01 48.38 -15.25
CA ALA A 347 -17.00 49.36 -14.19
C ALA A 347 -18.38 50.05 -14.12
N SER A 348 -18.91 50.16 -12.90
CA SER A 348 -19.52 51.33 -12.21
C SER A 348 -20.26 52.44 -12.99
N PRO A 349 -21.19 53.20 -12.37
CA PRO A 349 -21.34 53.48 -10.93
C PRO A 349 -22.38 52.65 -10.18
#